data_AF-A0A6N9PZR6-F1
#
_entry.id   AF-A0A6N9PZR6-F1
#
_cell.length_a   1.000
_cell.length_b   1.000
_cell.length_c   1.000
_cell.angle_alpha   90.00
_cell.angle_beta   90.00
_cell.angle_gamma   90.00
#
_symmetry.space_group_name_H-M   'P 1'
#
loop_
_entity.id
_entity.type
_entity.pdbx_description
1 polymer ?
#
loop_
_entity_poly.entity_id
_entity_poly.type
_entity_poly.pdbx_seq_one_letter_code
_entity_poly.pdbx_strand_id
1 'polypeptide(L)'
;MTNSSKYFFKKTILCIAFFKTTWYHLEKHHRKEVYLLKEKDNIKTVPRPLFKTLRKERGSQRFVSIELDIAESYLRHLENGYCDPSPKLMFKIADYFQCSVYDLFPDLADLKNWSNNA
;
A
#
# COMPACT_ATOMS: atom_id res chain seq x y z
N MET A 1 -3.36 -49.28 0.70
CA MET A 1 -3.04 -47.86 0.94
C MET A 1 -2.73 -47.68 2.43
N THR A 2 -1.45 -47.52 2.79
CA THR A 2 -0.99 -47.55 4.18
C THR A 2 -1.40 -46.27 4.93
N ASN A 3 -1.81 -46.42 6.20
CA ASN A 3 -2.24 -45.32 7.07
C ASN A 3 -1.16 -44.22 7.23
N SER A 4 0.12 -44.56 7.04
CA SER A 4 1.27 -43.65 7.18
C SER A 4 1.24 -42.44 6.23
N SER A 5 0.75 -42.61 5.01
CA SER A 5 0.65 -41.52 4.00
C SER A 5 -0.37 -40.43 4.40
N LYS A 6 -1.47 -40.82 5.07
CA LYS A 6 -2.51 -39.88 5.53
C LYS A 6 -2.04 -39.02 6.71
N TYR A 7 -1.16 -39.52 7.58
CA TYR A 7 -0.59 -38.77 8.70
C TYR A 7 0.46 -37.75 8.25
N PHE A 8 1.25 -38.10 7.23
CA PHE A 8 2.24 -37.19 6.64
C PHE A 8 1.54 -35.98 6.00
N PHE A 9 0.49 -36.22 5.20
CA PHE A 9 -0.29 -35.15 4.56
C PHE A 9 -1.01 -34.24 5.57
N LYS A 10 -1.52 -34.79 6.68
CA LYS A 10 -2.16 -34.00 7.75
C LYS A 10 -1.16 -33.12 8.51
N LYS A 11 0.06 -33.58 8.77
CA LYS A 11 1.11 -32.77 9.44
C LYS A 11 1.57 -31.59 8.58
N THR A 12 1.71 -31.78 7.27
CA THR A 12 2.14 -30.72 6.35
C THR A 12 1.11 -29.60 6.21
N ILE A 13 -0.18 -29.95 6.13
CA ILE A 13 -1.27 -28.96 6.07
C ILE A 13 -1.36 -28.15 7.37
N LEU A 14 -1.13 -28.79 8.52
CA LEU A 14 -1.15 -28.11 9.83
C LEU A 14 0.01 -27.11 9.99
N CYS A 15 1.22 -27.45 9.51
CA CYS A 15 2.37 -26.53 9.50
C CYS A 15 2.13 -25.31 8.62
N ILE A 16 1.56 -25.48 7.42
CA ILE A 16 1.26 -24.35 6.52
C ILE A 16 0.18 -23.45 7.10
N ALA A 17 -0.85 -24.02 7.73
CA ALA A 17 -1.89 -23.27 8.42
C ALA A 17 -1.31 -22.45 9.58
N PHE A 18 -0.41 -23.05 10.37
CA PHE A 18 0.26 -22.38 11.48
C PHE A 18 1.21 -21.27 11.01
N PHE A 19 1.93 -21.48 9.90
CA PHE A 19 2.79 -20.45 9.29
C PHE A 19 1.99 -19.26 8.73
N LYS A 20 0.81 -19.52 8.15
CA LYS A 20 -0.05 -18.44 7.63
C LYS A 20 -0.63 -17.58 8.74
N THR A 21 -1.07 -18.16 9.85
CA THR A 21 -1.62 -17.38 10.98
C THR A 21 -0.55 -16.60 11.72
N THR A 22 0.63 -17.18 11.94
CA THR A 22 1.74 -16.48 12.62
C THR A 22 2.34 -15.40 11.74
N TRP A 23 2.52 -15.64 10.43
CA TRP A 23 2.95 -14.63 9.46
C TRP A 23 1.96 -13.47 9.38
N TYR A 24 0.65 -13.76 9.32
CA TYR A 24 -0.40 -12.74 9.31
C TYR A 24 -0.40 -11.88 10.59
N HIS A 25 -0.17 -12.49 11.76
CA HIS A 25 -0.05 -11.74 13.02
C HIS A 25 1.22 -10.88 13.08
N LEU A 26 2.33 -11.42 12.59
CA LEU A 26 3.62 -10.71 12.52
C LEU A 26 3.52 -9.49 11.58
N GLU A 27 2.90 -9.66 10.41
CA GLU A 27 2.70 -8.58 9.43
C GLU A 27 1.76 -7.48 9.97
N LYS A 28 0.75 -7.86 10.77
CA LYS A 28 -0.15 -6.90 11.42
C LYS A 28 0.54 -6.12 12.55
N HIS A 29 1.42 -6.77 13.31
CA HIS A 29 2.25 -6.10 14.32
C HIS A 29 3.24 -5.14 13.69
N HIS A 30 3.96 -5.57 12.64
CA HIS A 30 4.91 -4.73 11.93
C HIS A 30 4.24 -3.47 11.35
N ARG A 31 3.05 -3.62 10.73
CA ARG A 31 2.27 -2.46 10.27
C ARG A 31 1.95 -1.49 11.42
N LYS A 32 1.50 -1.99 12.57
CA LYS A 32 1.20 -1.14 13.74
C LYS A 32 2.43 -0.39 14.23
N GLU A 33 3.60 -1.03 14.32
CA GLU A 33 4.84 -0.36 14.74
C GLU A 33 5.24 0.76 13.78
N VAL A 34 5.17 0.54 12.47
CA VAL A 34 5.46 1.58 11.48
C VAL A 34 4.50 2.78 11.62
N TYR A 35 3.22 2.54 11.94
CA TYR A 35 2.26 3.63 12.22
C TYR A 35 2.61 4.40 13.49
N LEU A 36 2.96 3.71 14.57
CA LEU A 36 3.32 4.34 15.85
C LEU A 36 4.63 5.15 15.75
N LEU A 37 5.58 4.70 14.93
CA LEU A 37 6.81 5.45 14.64
C LEU A 37 6.50 6.76 13.91
N LYS A 38 5.64 6.72 12.88
CA LYS A 38 5.20 7.93 12.17
C LYS A 38 4.49 8.95 13.06
N GLU A 39 3.76 8.49 14.08
CA GLU A 39 3.05 9.33 15.04
C GLU A 39 4.02 10.01 16.02
N LYS A 40 5.10 9.31 16.41
CA LYS A 40 6.18 9.84 17.25
C LYS A 40 6.96 10.96 16.57
N ASP A 41 7.06 10.90 15.24
CA ASP A 41 7.76 11.88 14.41
C ASP A 41 6.87 13.07 13.96
N ASN A 42 5.58 13.10 14.33
CA ASN A 42 4.61 14.15 13.94
C ASN A 42 4.64 14.48 12.43
N ILE A 43 4.79 13.46 11.59
CA ILE A 43 4.85 13.66 10.13
C ILE A 43 3.43 13.97 9.66
N LYS A 44 3.15 15.25 9.39
CA LYS A 44 1.89 15.67 8.78
C LYS A 44 1.81 15.11 7.36
N THR A 45 0.87 14.19 7.15
CA THR A 45 0.55 13.70 5.81
C THR A 45 -0.10 14.82 5.00
N VAL A 46 0.37 15.00 3.76
CA VAL A 46 -0.17 15.99 2.82
C VAL A 46 -1.14 15.26 1.90
N PRO A 47 -2.45 15.53 1.98
CA PRO A 47 -3.42 14.94 1.06
C PRO A 47 -3.14 15.39 -0.38
N ARG A 48 -3.44 14.54 -1.36
CA ARG A 48 -3.22 14.78 -2.79
C ARG A 48 -4.57 15.07 -3.48
N PRO A 49 -5.08 16.33 -3.45
CA PRO A 49 -6.44 16.65 -3.87
C PRO A 49 -6.67 16.46 -5.38
N LEU A 50 -5.66 16.72 -6.21
CA LEU A 50 -5.76 16.51 -7.65
C LEU A 50 -5.98 15.02 -7.97
N PHE A 51 -5.17 14.14 -7.37
CA PHE A 51 -5.35 12.68 -7.49
C PHE A 51 -6.79 12.30 -7.16
N LYS A 52 -7.29 12.72 -5.99
CA LYS A 52 -8.64 12.38 -5.54
C LYS A 52 -9.72 12.89 -6.49
N THR A 53 -9.51 14.02 -7.14
CA THR A 53 -10.44 14.61 -8.12
C THR A 53 -10.46 13.78 -9.40
N LEU A 54 -9.29 13.52 -9.99
CA LEU A 54 -9.16 12.68 -11.19
C LEU A 54 -9.71 11.27 -10.96
N ARG A 55 -9.47 10.67 -9.79
CA ARG A 55 -10.05 9.37 -9.45
C ARG A 55 -11.58 9.41 -9.40
N LYS A 56 -12.18 10.47 -8.84
CA LYS A 56 -13.64 10.62 -8.79
C LYS A 56 -14.25 10.77 -10.17
N GLU A 57 -13.56 11.44 -11.09
CA GLU A 57 -13.99 11.56 -12.48
C GLU A 57 -13.95 10.22 -13.22
N ARG A 58 -12.97 9.36 -12.91
CA ARG A 58 -12.89 8.01 -13.49
C ARG A 58 -13.87 7.01 -12.89
N GLY A 59 -14.11 7.05 -11.58
CA GLY A 59 -15.04 6.12 -10.93
C GLY A 59 -14.86 5.97 -9.41
N SER A 60 -15.12 4.76 -8.91
CA SER A 60 -14.94 4.41 -7.49
C SER A 60 -13.48 4.05 -7.16
N GLN A 61 -13.10 4.05 -5.88
CA GLN A 61 -11.76 3.60 -5.47
C GLN A 61 -11.49 2.17 -5.91
N ARG A 62 -12.48 1.29 -5.72
CA ARG A 62 -12.41 -0.10 -6.15
C ARG A 62 -12.21 -0.26 -7.66
N PHE A 63 -12.93 0.53 -8.47
CA PHE A 63 -12.80 0.48 -9.92
C PHE A 63 -11.40 0.89 -10.36
N VAL A 64 -10.93 2.05 -9.93
CA VAL A 64 -9.61 2.56 -10.31
C VAL A 64 -8.48 1.68 -9.77
N SER A 65 -8.64 1.07 -8.59
CA SER A 65 -7.63 0.15 -8.06
C SER A 65 -7.50 -1.12 -8.91
N ILE A 66 -8.60 -1.62 -9.48
CA ILE A 66 -8.58 -2.78 -10.40
C ILE A 66 -7.86 -2.40 -11.69
N GLU A 67 -8.19 -1.26 -12.29
CA GLU A 67 -7.55 -0.78 -13.52
C GLU A 67 -6.03 -0.56 -13.35
N LEU A 68 -5.64 -0.03 -12.19
CA LEU A 68 -4.25 0.20 -11.85
C LEU A 68 -3.54 -1.05 -11.31
N ASP A 69 -4.22 -2.17 -11.15
CA ASP A 69 -3.69 -3.42 -10.57
C ASP A 69 -3.02 -3.19 -9.19
N ILE A 70 -3.74 -2.51 -8.29
CA ILE A 70 -3.30 -2.25 -6.91
C ILE A 70 -4.42 -2.52 -5.91
N ALA A 71 -4.06 -2.66 -4.64
CA ALA A 71 -5.06 -2.77 -3.57
C ALA A 71 -5.84 -1.46 -3.38
N GLU A 72 -7.15 -1.55 -3.17
CA GLU A 72 -8.01 -0.38 -2.91
C GLU A 72 -7.55 0.45 -1.70
N SER A 73 -7.11 -0.22 -0.63
CA SER A 73 -6.56 0.43 0.56
C SER A 73 -5.26 1.18 0.24
N TYR A 74 -4.45 0.66 -0.68
CA TYR A 74 -3.22 1.32 -1.12
C TYR A 74 -3.54 2.58 -1.93
N LEU A 75 -4.51 2.52 -2.85
CA LEU A 75 -5.00 3.70 -3.57
C LEU A 75 -5.50 4.78 -2.58
N ARG A 76 -6.28 4.40 -1.57
CA ARG A 76 -6.75 5.32 -0.51
C ARG A 76 -5.60 5.95 0.26
N HIS A 77 -4.56 5.18 0.59
CA HIS A 77 -3.39 5.71 1.28
C HIS A 77 -2.59 6.67 0.40
N LEU A 78 -2.49 6.39 -0.90
CA LEU A 78 -1.86 7.29 -1.87
C LEU A 78 -2.62 8.63 -1.96
N GLU A 79 -3.95 8.61 -2.04
CA GLU A 79 -4.76 9.83 -2.10
C GLU A 79 -4.58 10.74 -0.87
N ASN A 80 -4.36 10.14 0.30
CA ASN A 80 -4.23 10.86 1.57
C ASN A 80 -2.76 11.15 1.95
N GLY A 81 -1.78 10.74 1.14
CA GLY A 81 -0.36 10.95 1.44
C GLY A 81 0.18 10.09 2.60
N TYR A 82 -0.47 8.96 2.92
CA TYR A 82 0.02 8.04 3.96
C TYR A 82 1.18 7.16 3.49
N CYS A 83 1.31 6.98 2.18
CA CYS A 83 2.36 6.21 1.56
C CYS A 83 2.81 6.83 0.24
N ASP A 84 4.04 6.47 -0.12
CA ASP A 84 4.65 6.88 -1.37
C ASP A 84 4.67 5.70 -2.34
N PRO A 85 4.26 5.92 -3.58
CA PRO A 85 4.34 4.92 -4.64
C PRO A 85 5.79 4.70 -5.08
N SER A 86 6.07 3.52 -5.64
CA SER A 86 7.32 3.32 -6.37
C SER A 86 7.35 4.18 -7.64
N PRO A 87 8.53 4.58 -8.15
CA PRO A 87 8.60 5.39 -9.38
C PRO A 87 7.84 4.77 -10.56
N LYS A 88 7.93 3.43 -10.72
CA LYS A 88 7.19 2.71 -11.76
C LYS A 88 5.68 2.91 -11.64
N LEU A 89 5.14 2.86 -10.42
CA LEU A 89 3.72 3.07 -10.18
C LEU A 89 3.33 4.54 -10.37
N MET A 90 4.19 5.50 -10.01
CA MET A 90 3.95 6.93 -10.27
C MET A 90 3.71 7.19 -11.76
N PHE A 91 4.60 6.70 -12.61
CA PHE A 91 4.46 6.85 -14.06
C PHE A 91 3.22 6.12 -14.60
N LYS A 92 2.90 4.92 -14.08
CA LYS A 92 1.67 4.20 -14.45
C LYS A 92 0.41 5.00 -14.12
N ILE A 93 0.36 5.63 -12.93
CA ILE A 93 -0.78 6.43 -12.49
C ILE A 93 -0.89 7.72 -13.32
N ALA A 94 0.23 8.38 -13.59
CA ALA A 94 0.29 9.58 -14.42
C ALA A 94 -0.20 9.31 -15.85
N ASP A 95 0.23 8.19 -16.44
CA ASP A 95 -0.26 7.74 -17.75
C ASP A 95 -1.76 7.41 -17.72
N TYR A 96 -2.23 6.68 -16.71
CA TYR A 96 -3.66 6.36 -16.56
C TYR A 96 -4.55 7.62 -16.50
N PHE A 97 -4.09 8.67 -15.81
CA PHE A 97 -4.84 9.92 -15.69
C PHE A 97 -4.50 10.96 -16.76
N GLN A 98 -3.50 10.71 -17.61
CA GLN A 98 -3.01 11.63 -18.65
C GLN A 98 -2.58 12.99 -18.07
N CYS A 99 -1.83 12.97 -16.98
CA CYS A 99 -1.30 14.16 -16.32
C CYS A 99 0.17 13.98 -15.93
N SER A 100 0.83 15.04 -15.46
CA SER A 100 2.23 14.93 -15.05
C SER A 100 2.35 14.29 -13.66
N VAL A 101 3.47 13.60 -13.44
CA VAL A 101 3.81 13.01 -12.13
C VAL A 101 3.92 14.09 -11.05
N TYR A 102 4.43 15.26 -11.40
CA TYR A 102 4.62 16.39 -10.48
C TYR A 102 3.29 16.98 -10.00
N ASP A 103 2.28 17.01 -10.86
CA ASP A 103 0.95 17.50 -10.49
C ASP A 103 0.22 16.52 -9.56
N LEU A 104 0.41 15.20 -9.79
CA LEU A 104 -0.19 14.13 -8.99
C LEU A 104 0.44 13.99 -7.60
N PHE A 105 1.76 14.17 -7.53
CA PHE A 105 2.57 13.93 -6.33
C PHE A 105 3.45 15.15 -5.98
N PRO A 106 2.87 16.33 -5.73
CA PRO A 106 3.63 17.55 -5.49
C PRO A 106 4.47 17.47 -4.20
N ASP A 107 3.98 16.72 -3.21
CA ASP A 107 4.66 16.49 -1.94
C ASP A 107 6.02 15.79 -2.10
N LEU A 108 6.17 14.97 -3.14
CA LEU A 108 7.40 14.23 -3.45
C LEU A 108 8.37 15.02 -4.33
N ALA A 109 7.90 16.07 -5.00
CA ALA A 109 8.72 16.93 -5.84
C ALA A 109 9.52 17.96 -5.02
N ASP A 110 8.98 18.36 -3.86
CA ASP A 110 9.57 19.40 -3.03
C ASP A 110 10.71 18.88 -2.15
N LEU A 111 11.95 19.20 -2.53
CA LEU A 111 13.17 18.93 -1.76
C LEU A 111 13.13 19.48 -0.32
N LYS A 112 12.35 20.53 -0.07
CA LYS A 112 12.19 21.13 1.26
C LYS A 112 11.52 20.18 2.27
N ASN A 113 10.74 19.21 1.80
CA ASN A 113 10.09 18.21 2.65
C ASN A 113 11.07 17.14 3.16
N TRP A 114 12.20 16.93 2.47
CA TRP A 114 13.21 15.94 2.84
C TRP A 114 14.13 16.42 3.97
N SER A 115 14.47 17.71 4.01
CA SER A 115 15.42 18.25 5.02
C SER A 115 14.84 18.36 6.43
N ASN A 116 13.52 18.27 6.61
CA ASN A 116 12.87 18.35 7.92
C ASN A 116 12.79 17.00 8.65
N ASN A 117 13.19 15.90 7.97
CA ASN A 117 13.16 14.53 8.48
C ASN A 117 14.57 13.91 8.58
N ALA A 118 15.63 14.70 8.39
CA ALA A 118 17.03 14.28 8.43
C ALA A 118 17.72 14.69 9.74
#